data_AF-A0A357EKE7-F1
#
_entry.id   AF-A0A357EKE7-F1
#
_cell.length_a   1.000
_cell.length_b   1.000
_cell.length_c   1.000
_cell.angle_alpha   90.00
_cell.angle_beta   90.00
_cell.angle_gamma   90.00
#
_symmetry.space_group_name_H-M   'P 1'
#
loop_
_entity.id
_entity.type
_entity.pdbx_description
1 polymer ?
#
loop_
_entity_poly.entity_id
_entity_poly.type
_entity_poly.pdbx_seq_one_letter_code
_entity_poly.pdbx_strand_id
1 'polypeptide(L)'
;MDQASQLGTAERVLIIRRKHAMKHARTSRQPQTGVALFLIIICSIGIVSCSSRDEPAPTPPTATGTTGAEKSVGERLFLETRFAQAFKASLDSGGNINDPNIDDPVVDTVKTIGAPIAPGPFKGLSMNCRACHLVDDVLEAPGGGMRSYTDFARRSPIPARADGKTVAVRNSPPLVNSALDRPGGVLFHFDAEFNSMEELVAATFTGRNFGWLPGERAQAIAHIARVVRSDDGTGDLAKEFDGTPFQVLFGGTDASIPEEFRLTAKFRVAVDSASDQQVFDAVVKVVTAYVNGLLFSQTE
;
A
#
# COMPACT_ATOMS: atom_id res chain seq x y z
N MET A 1 11.18 29.17 7.21
CA MET A 1 10.75 27.84 7.71
C MET A 1 10.73 26.91 6.52
N ASP A 2 11.31 25.75 6.69
CA ASP A 2 12.24 25.12 5.74
C ASP A 2 11.54 24.31 4.62
N GLN A 3 11.67 24.76 3.36
CA GLN A 3 11.21 24.04 2.16
C GLN A 3 12.14 22.86 1.79
N ALA A 4 13.32 22.74 2.41
CA ALA A 4 14.29 21.69 2.08
C ALA A 4 13.88 20.29 2.57
N SER A 5 12.98 20.19 3.56
CA SER A 5 12.53 18.91 4.14
C SER A 5 11.55 18.14 3.24
N GLN A 6 10.83 18.79 2.31
CA GLN A 6 9.86 18.13 1.44
C GLN A 6 10.47 17.60 0.12
N LEU A 7 11.62 18.13 -0.30
CA LEU A 7 12.28 17.74 -1.55
C LEU A 7 13.03 16.40 -1.43
N GLY A 8 13.52 16.04 -0.24
CA GLY A 8 14.25 14.79 -0.01
C GLY A 8 13.41 13.50 -0.13
N THR A 9 12.11 13.58 0.14
CA THR A 9 11.19 12.43 0.07
C THR A 9 10.73 12.17 -1.36
N ALA A 10 10.46 13.22 -2.14
CA ALA A 10 10.01 13.11 -3.53
C ALA A 10 11.08 12.51 -4.46
N GLU A 11 12.35 12.88 -4.25
CA GLU A 11 13.47 12.38 -5.07
C GLU A 11 13.76 10.90 -4.78
N ARG A 12 13.54 10.42 -3.55
CA ARG A 12 13.69 9.00 -3.18
C ARG A 12 12.51 8.12 -3.62
N VAL A 13 11.27 8.61 -3.56
CA VAL A 13 10.11 7.92 -4.16
C VAL A 13 10.27 7.79 -5.68
N LEU A 14 10.84 8.81 -6.34
CA LEU A 14 11.21 8.73 -7.76
C LEU A 14 12.33 7.69 -8.03
N ILE A 15 13.26 7.49 -7.09
CA ILE A 15 14.30 6.45 -7.16
C ILE A 15 13.70 5.05 -7.01
N ILE A 16 12.69 4.86 -6.15
CA ILE A 16 11.92 3.61 -6.07
C ILE A 16 11.22 3.34 -7.41
N ARG A 17 10.56 4.36 -8.00
CA ARG A 17 9.94 4.27 -9.35
C ARG A 17 10.93 3.91 -10.46
N ARG A 18 12.16 4.45 -10.44
CA ARG A 18 13.21 4.10 -11.43
C ARG A 18 13.69 2.65 -11.32
N LYS A 19 13.62 2.02 -10.15
CA LYS A 19 13.99 0.59 -9.99
C LYS A 19 12.97 -0.33 -10.68
N HIS A 20 11.69 0.06 -10.76
CA HIS A 20 10.64 -0.71 -11.40
C HIS A 20 10.80 -0.78 -12.94
N ALA A 21 11.25 0.30 -13.57
CA ALA A 21 11.53 0.32 -15.01
C ALA A 21 12.75 -0.53 -15.42
N MET A 22 13.72 -0.73 -14.51
CA MET A 22 14.97 -1.45 -14.84
C MET A 22 14.96 -2.95 -14.51
N LYS A 23 14.08 -3.43 -13.63
CA LYS A 23 14.05 -4.85 -13.24
C LYS A 23 13.48 -5.80 -14.30
N HIS A 24 12.70 -5.32 -15.27
CA HIS A 24 12.22 -6.15 -16.38
C HIS A 24 13.29 -6.47 -17.45
N ALA A 25 14.53 -6.00 -17.30
CA ALA A 25 15.57 -6.14 -18.33
C ALA A 25 16.67 -7.18 -18.06
N ARG A 26 16.71 -7.90 -16.92
CA ARG A 26 17.80 -8.88 -16.69
C ARG A 26 17.40 -10.16 -15.95
N THR A 27 17.42 -11.26 -16.69
CA THR A 27 17.55 -12.64 -16.18
C THR A 27 18.99 -13.17 -16.31
N SER A 28 19.38 -14.01 -15.35
CA SER A 28 20.61 -14.83 -15.22
C SER A 28 21.83 -14.08 -14.62
N ARG A 29 22.58 -14.59 -13.62
CA ARG A 29 22.89 -15.97 -13.18
C ARG A 29 23.08 -16.08 -11.64
N GLN A 30 23.10 -17.35 -11.21
CA GLN A 30 23.30 -17.96 -9.88
C GLN A 30 24.54 -17.54 -9.04
N PRO A 31 24.58 -17.95 -7.74
CA PRO A 31 25.44 -17.39 -6.68
C PRO A 31 26.75 -18.17 -6.45
N GLN A 32 27.69 -17.55 -5.73
CA GLN A 32 28.82 -18.24 -5.08
C GLN A 32 28.91 -17.87 -3.59
N THR A 33 28.61 -18.91 -2.80
CA THR A 33 29.25 -19.35 -1.55
C THR A 33 30.33 -18.47 -0.88
N GLY A 34 30.11 -18.19 0.41
CA GLY A 34 30.97 -18.70 1.48
C GLY A 34 31.95 -17.73 2.16
N VAL A 35 31.92 -17.75 3.50
CA VAL A 35 33.06 -17.84 4.46
C VAL A 35 33.02 -16.84 5.65
N ALA A 36 33.18 -17.43 6.84
CA ALA A 36 33.77 -16.97 8.11
C ALA A 36 33.02 -16.05 9.10
N LEU A 37 32.39 -16.73 10.07
CA LEU A 37 32.67 -16.71 11.52
C LEU A 37 33.76 -15.73 12.04
N PHE A 38 33.41 -14.88 13.02
CA PHE A 38 34.26 -14.61 14.20
C PHE A 38 33.44 -14.09 15.39
N LEU A 39 33.47 -14.84 16.49
CA LEU A 39 33.06 -14.45 17.84
C LEU A 39 34.08 -13.47 18.44
N ILE A 40 33.61 -12.38 19.07
CA ILE A 40 34.28 -11.81 20.25
C ILE A 40 33.21 -11.35 21.26
N ILE A 41 33.21 -12.02 22.41
CA ILE A 41 32.50 -11.67 23.64
C ILE A 41 33.39 -10.70 24.41
N ILE A 42 32.88 -9.53 24.79
CA ILE A 42 33.46 -8.72 25.87
C ILE A 42 32.37 -8.38 26.88
N CYS A 43 32.39 -9.12 27.99
CA CYS A 43 31.77 -8.75 29.25
C CYS A 43 32.51 -7.55 29.84
N SER A 44 31.78 -6.53 30.27
CA SER A 44 32.28 -5.52 31.20
C SER A 44 31.18 -5.17 32.18
N ILE A 45 31.29 -5.77 33.36
CA ILE A 45 30.54 -5.45 34.58
C ILE A 45 31.22 -4.23 35.19
N GLY A 46 30.44 -3.20 35.56
CA GLY A 46 31.00 -2.04 36.24
C GLY A 46 29.98 -1.02 36.75
N ILE A 47 29.67 -1.16 38.05
CA ILE A 47 29.39 -0.10 39.04
C ILE A 47 28.02 0.61 38.96
N VAL A 48 27.14 0.19 39.88
CA VAL A 48 25.95 0.93 40.34
C VAL A 48 26.40 2.12 41.19
N SER A 49 26.01 3.33 40.78
CA SER A 49 26.13 4.55 41.58
C SER A 49 24.72 5.05 41.90
N CYS A 50 24.36 5.07 43.19
CA CYS A 50 23.14 5.70 43.67
C CYS A 50 23.35 7.21 43.72
N SER A 51 22.76 7.93 42.76
CA SER A 51 22.61 9.39 42.83
C SER A 51 21.12 9.71 42.76
N SER A 52 20.57 10.21 43.87
CA SER A 52 19.24 10.79 43.93
C SER A 52 19.18 11.98 42.96
N ARG A 53 18.44 11.83 41.87
CA ARG A 53 18.13 12.91 40.93
C ARG A 53 16.64 13.21 41.02
N ASP A 54 16.34 14.47 41.30
CA ASP A 54 15.03 15.06 41.11
C ASP A 54 14.58 14.78 39.67
N GLU A 55 13.52 13.98 39.51
CA GLU A 55 12.94 13.73 38.19
C GLU A 55 12.24 15.01 37.71
N PRO A 56 12.66 15.57 36.56
CA PRO A 56 11.81 16.51 35.86
C PRO A 56 10.54 15.78 35.42
N ALA A 57 9.39 16.43 35.60
CA ALA A 57 8.09 15.91 35.16
C ALA A 57 8.19 15.35 33.72
N PRO A 58 7.57 14.20 33.44
CA PRO A 58 7.70 13.55 32.14
C PRO A 58 7.28 14.53 31.04
N THR A 59 8.24 14.85 30.16
CA THR A 59 7.98 15.55 28.91
C THR A 59 6.82 14.82 28.23
N PRO A 60 5.75 15.51 27.79
CA PRO A 60 4.69 14.86 27.05
C PRO A 60 5.36 14.09 25.89
N PRO A 61 5.02 12.81 25.68
CA PRO A 61 5.73 11.96 24.73
C PRO A 61 5.76 12.71 23.40
N THR A 62 6.97 13.09 22.99
CA THR A 62 7.26 13.74 21.70
C THR A 62 6.42 13.03 20.66
N ALA A 63 5.75 13.77 19.77
CA ALA A 63 4.96 13.20 18.68
C ALA A 63 5.82 12.16 17.94
N THR A 64 5.73 10.89 18.35
CA THR A 64 6.60 9.85 17.83
C THR A 64 6.06 9.56 16.44
N GLY A 65 6.91 9.68 15.43
CA GLY A 65 6.57 9.52 14.02
C GLY A 65 6.93 10.72 13.17
N THR A 66 7.00 10.49 11.86
CA THR A 66 7.48 11.45 10.88
C THR A 66 6.31 11.97 10.06
N THR A 67 6.25 13.29 9.88
CA THR A 67 5.20 13.90 9.05
C THR A 67 5.33 13.39 7.61
N GLY A 68 4.25 12.86 7.04
CA GLY A 68 4.22 12.37 5.67
C GLY A 68 4.55 10.89 5.51
N ALA A 69 5.00 10.20 6.57
CA ALA A 69 5.27 8.75 6.53
C ALA A 69 4.02 7.94 6.16
N GLU A 70 2.84 8.43 6.53
CA GLU A 70 1.56 7.82 6.15
C GLU A 70 1.36 7.74 4.63
N LYS A 71 1.95 8.64 3.84
CA LYS A 71 1.84 8.61 2.38
C LYS A 71 2.67 7.49 1.80
N SER A 72 3.90 7.28 2.31
CA SER A 72 4.78 6.21 1.88
C SER A 72 4.21 4.83 2.26
N VAL A 73 3.74 4.67 3.51
CA VAL A 73 3.07 3.43 3.94
C VAL A 73 1.76 3.23 3.18
N GLY A 74 1.02 4.31 2.92
CA GLY A 74 -0.20 4.27 2.12
C GLY A 74 0.03 3.87 0.67
N GLU A 75 1.15 4.27 0.05
CA GLU A 75 1.54 3.80 -1.28
C GLU A 75 1.77 2.29 -1.30
N ARG A 76 2.47 1.74 -0.30
CA ARG A 76 2.62 0.28 -0.17
C ARG A 76 1.27 -0.42 -0.09
N LEU A 77 0.36 0.08 0.76
CA LEU A 77 -0.99 -0.48 0.91
C LEU A 77 -1.84 -0.32 -0.36
N PHE A 78 -1.62 0.75 -1.13
CA PHE A 78 -2.29 0.99 -2.41
C PHE A 78 -1.86 -0.02 -3.49
N LEU A 79 -0.61 -0.49 -3.41
CA LEU A 79 -0.03 -1.51 -4.28
C LEU A 79 -0.26 -2.95 -3.79
N GLU A 80 -0.81 -3.13 -2.58
CA GLU A 80 -0.99 -4.44 -1.97
C GLU A 80 -2.00 -5.29 -2.74
N THR A 81 -1.52 -6.40 -3.30
CA THR A 81 -2.33 -7.33 -4.10
C THR A 81 -3.09 -8.33 -3.22
N ARG A 82 -2.58 -8.61 -2.01
CA ARG A 82 -3.15 -9.65 -1.13
C ARG A 82 -4.52 -9.31 -0.56
N PHE A 83 -5.01 -8.08 -0.71
CA PHE A 83 -6.31 -7.66 -0.15
C PHE A 83 -7.53 -8.09 -0.98
N ALA A 84 -7.36 -8.39 -2.27
CA ALA A 84 -8.48 -8.78 -3.13
C ALA A 84 -9.06 -10.15 -2.77
N GLN A 85 -10.32 -10.36 -3.12
CA GLN A 85 -11.01 -11.62 -2.83
C GLN A 85 -10.38 -12.82 -3.55
N ALA A 86 -9.81 -12.63 -4.75
CA ALA A 86 -9.11 -13.69 -5.46
C ALA A 86 -7.94 -14.24 -4.63
N PHE A 87 -7.17 -13.36 -3.95
CA PHE A 87 -6.11 -13.78 -3.04
C PHE A 87 -6.66 -14.58 -1.86
N LYS A 88 -7.76 -14.13 -1.25
CA LYS A 88 -8.45 -14.89 -0.19
C LYS A 88 -8.85 -16.29 -0.67
N ALA A 89 -9.39 -16.43 -1.88
CA ALA A 89 -9.78 -17.72 -2.44
C ALA A 89 -8.58 -18.64 -2.67
N SER A 90 -7.43 -18.09 -3.06
CA SER A 90 -6.16 -18.83 -3.13
C SER A 90 -5.73 -19.35 -1.74
N LEU A 91 -5.81 -18.52 -0.70
CA LEU A 91 -5.52 -18.95 0.68
C LEU A 91 -6.45 -20.06 1.16
N ASP A 92 -7.75 -19.96 0.88
CA ASP A 92 -8.72 -21.01 1.21
C ASP A 92 -8.42 -22.35 0.51
N SER A 93 -7.70 -22.28 -0.61
CA SER A 93 -7.26 -23.45 -1.40
C SER A 93 -5.88 -23.97 -0.99
N GLY A 94 -5.31 -23.48 0.12
CA GLY A 94 -4.02 -23.90 0.65
C GLY A 94 -2.83 -23.03 0.25
N GLY A 95 -3.07 -21.84 -0.32
CA GLY A 95 -2.03 -20.86 -0.64
C GLY A 95 -1.31 -20.29 0.60
N ASN A 96 -0.17 -19.64 0.35
CA ASN A 96 0.63 -19.00 1.41
C ASN A 96 0.34 -17.49 1.46
N ILE A 97 0.07 -16.97 2.66
CA ILE A 97 -0.25 -15.54 2.87
C ILE A 97 0.87 -14.57 2.50
N ASN A 98 2.13 -15.03 2.51
CA ASN A 98 3.29 -14.23 2.13
C ASN A 98 3.81 -14.54 0.72
N ASP A 99 3.11 -15.39 -0.05
CA ASP A 99 3.33 -15.58 -1.48
C ASP A 99 2.19 -14.92 -2.27
N PRO A 100 2.40 -13.73 -2.86
CA PRO A 100 1.34 -12.99 -3.55
C PRO A 100 0.98 -13.57 -4.94
N ASN A 101 1.72 -14.58 -5.42
CA ASN A 101 1.55 -15.11 -6.78
C ASN A 101 0.36 -16.08 -6.82
N ILE A 102 -0.74 -15.64 -7.45
CA ILE A 102 -1.96 -16.44 -7.54
C ILE A 102 -2.57 -16.50 -8.95
N ASP A 103 -1.90 -15.89 -9.94
CA ASP A 103 -2.30 -15.89 -11.34
C ASP A 103 -3.77 -15.47 -11.57
N ASP A 104 -4.23 -14.37 -10.96
CA ASP A 104 -5.58 -13.83 -11.18
C ASP A 104 -5.71 -13.32 -12.63
N PRO A 105 -6.52 -13.96 -13.50
CA PRO A 105 -6.53 -13.64 -14.93
C PRO A 105 -7.00 -12.23 -15.26
N VAL A 106 -7.69 -11.54 -14.34
CA VAL A 106 -8.17 -10.18 -14.58
C VAL A 106 -7.03 -9.17 -14.74
N VAL A 107 -5.87 -9.43 -14.15
CA VAL A 107 -4.69 -8.55 -14.19
C VAL A 107 -3.63 -8.97 -15.22
N ASP A 108 -3.89 -10.02 -16.00
CA ASP A 108 -2.96 -10.51 -17.04
C ASP A 108 -2.71 -9.49 -18.16
N THR A 109 -3.65 -8.59 -18.39
CA THR A 109 -3.60 -7.55 -19.42
C THR A 109 -4.22 -6.25 -18.91
N VAL A 110 -3.79 -5.12 -19.46
CA VAL A 110 -4.50 -3.85 -19.28
C VAL A 110 -5.52 -3.68 -20.38
N LYS A 111 -6.79 -3.65 -19.99
CA LYS A 111 -7.90 -3.40 -20.92
C LYS A 111 -7.87 -1.96 -21.40
N THR A 112 -7.95 -1.78 -22.72
CA THR A 112 -8.03 -0.46 -23.37
C THR A 112 -9.31 -0.36 -24.21
N ILE A 113 -9.54 0.78 -24.85
CA ILE A 113 -10.57 0.93 -25.90
C ILE A 113 -10.18 0.29 -27.24
N GLY A 114 -8.88 -0.01 -27.43
CA GLY A 114 -8.33 -0.70 -28.59
C GLY A 114 -7.86 -2.11 -28.22
N ALA A 115 -6.71 -2.50 -28.76
CA ALA A 115 -6.07 -3.75 -28.36
C ALA A 115 -5.64 -3.70 -26.88
N PRO A 116 -5.83 -4.79 -26.10
CA PRO A 116 -5.32 -4.85 -24.73
C PRO A 116 -3.80 -4.79 -24.72
N ILE A 117 -3.24 -4.18 -23.69
CA ILE A 117 -1.80 -4.15 -23.46
C ILE A 117 -1.43 -5.43 -22.69
N ALA A 118 -0.46 -6.18 -23.21
CA ALA A 118 0.01 -7.43 -22.64
C ALA A 118 1.56 -7.46 -22.59
N PRO A 119 2.17 -7.95 -21.50
CA PRO A 119 1.52 -8.33 -20.24
C PRO A 119 0.99 -7.11 -19.47
N GLY A 120 0.00 -7.34 -18.60
CA GLY A 120 -0.39 -6.37 -17.59
C GLY A 120 0.71 -6.21 -16.53
N PRO A 121 0.79 -5.04 -15.86
CA PRO A 121 1.86 -4.76 -14.89
C PRO A 121 1.79 -5.63 -13.63
N PHE A 122 0.63 -6.21 -13.33
CA PHE A 122 0.39 -7.07 -12.17
C PHE A 122 0.15 -8.54 -12.56
N LYS A 123 0.57 -8.94 -13.77
CA LYS A 123 0.43 -10.32 -14.24
C LYS A 123 1.04 -11.29 -13.22
N GLY A 124 0.31 -12.36 -12.92
CA GLY A 124 0.70 -13.39 -11.94
C GLY A 124 0.28 -13.08 -10.49
N LEU A 125 -0.17 -11.86 -10.22
CA LEU A 125 -0.62 -11.42 -8.89
C LEU A 125 -2.15 -11.38 -8.84
N SER A 126 -2.70 -10.59 -7.92
CA SER A 126 -4.13 -10.29 -7.82
C SER A 126 -4.38 -8.79 -7.81
N MET A 127 -5.66 -8.41 -7.89
CA MET A 127 -6.09 -7.00 -7.99
C MET A 127 -5.57 -6.14 -6.82
N ASN A 128 -5.04 -4.97 -7.14
CA ASN A 128 -4.76 -3.88 -6.20
C ASN A 128 -5.38 -2.57 -6.73
N CYS A 129 -5.23 -1.45 -6.01
CA CYS A 129 -5.78 -0.17 -6.46
C CYS A 129 -5.15 0.30 -7.79
N ARG A 130 -3.86 0.00 -7.99
CA ARG A 130 -3.08 0.44 -9.15
C ARG A 130 -3.47 -0.26 -10.45
N ALA A 131 -4.07 -1.45 -10.39
CA ALA A 131 -4.62 -2.14 -11.57
C ALA A 131 -5.76 -1.35 -12.26
N CYS A 132 -6.43 -0.47 -11.53
CA CYS A 132 -7.48 0.42 -12.05
C CYS A 132 -7.06 1.91 -12.06
N HIS A 133 -6.06 2.28 -11.26
CA HIS A 133 -5.56 3.65 -11.13
C HIS A 133 -4.11 3.79 -11.59
N LEU A 134 -3.87 3.43 -12.84
CA LEU A 134 -2.56 3.38 -13.50
C LEU A 134 -1.89 4.77 -13.58
N VAL A 135 -0.56 4.80 -13.65
CA VAL A 135 0.23 6.01 -13.95
C VAL A 135 1.25 5.76 -15.02
N ASP A 136 2.37 5.13 -14.70
CA ASP A 136 3.52 4.85 -15.56
C ASP A 136 3.68 3.36 -15.85
N ASP A 137 2.78 2.53 -15.31
CA ASP A 137 2.88 1.07 -15.30
C ASP A 137 2.93 0.45 -16.71
N VAL A 138 2.41 1.17 -17.71
CA VAL A 138 2.42 0.77 -19.12
C VAL A 138 2.92 1.91 -20.03
N LEU A 139 3.79 2.78 -19.51
CA LEU A 139 4.27 3.97 -20.23
C LEU A 139 4.88 3.64 -21.60
N GLU A 140 5.76 2.65 -21.64
CA GLU A 140 6.54 2.28 -22.83
C GLU A 140 5.83 1.24 -23.72
N ALA A 141 4.67 0.73 -23.29
CA ALA A 141 3.95 -0.28 -24.04
C ALA A 141 3.21 0.34 -25.25
N PRO A 142 3.12 -0.35 -26.41
CA PRO A 142 2.32 0.11 -27.53
C PRO A 142 0.85 0.36 -27.12
N GLY A 143 0.35 1.58 -27.36
CA GLY A 143 -0.99 2.00 -26.94
C GLY A 143 -1.13 2.37 -25.46
N GLY A 144 -0.03 2.30 -24.71
CA GLY A 144 0.09 2.77 -23.33
C GLY A 144 0.39 4.27 -23.25
N GLY A 145 0.86 4.70 -22.08
CA GLY A 145 1.19 6.09 -21.78
C GLY A 145 0.92 6.48 -20.33
N MET A 146 1.29 7.71 -19.97
CA MET A 146 1.06 8.23 -18.62
C MET A 146 -0.42 8.45 -18.34
N ARG A 147 -0.86 8.10 -17.12
CA ARG A 147 -2.21 8.35 -16.60
C ARG A 147 -2.15 9.08 -15.26
N SER A 148 -3.15 9.89 -14.99
CA SER A 148 -3.30 10.59 -13.70
C SER A 148 -4.07 9.72 -12.72
N TYR A 149 -3.60 8.49 -12.47
CA TYR A 149 -4.28 7.48 -11.66
C TYR A 149 -5.67 7.12 -12.21
N THR A 150 -5.76 6.76 -13.50
CA THR A 150 -6.99 6.31 -14.20
C THR A 150 -6.67 5.14 -15.11
N ASP A 151 -7.64 4.28 -15.39
CA ASP A 151 -7.47 3.19 -16.37
C ASP A 151 -7.69 3.67 -17.83
N PHE A 152 -7.42 2.75 -18.77
CA PHE A 152 -7.60 2.94 -20.21
C PHE A 152 -8.94 2.38 -20.73
N ALA A 153 -9.73 1.76 -19.86
CA ALA A 153 -10.89 0.98 -20.25
C ALA A 153 -12.14 1.85 -20.32
N ARG A 154 -13.12 1.44 -21.14
CA ARG A 154 -14.47 2.04 -21.07
C ARG A 154 -15.20 1.69 -19.76
N ARG A 155 -14.89 0.51 -19.23
CA ARG A 155 -15.40 -0.06 -17.99
C ARG A 155 -14.29 -0.88 -17.37
N SER A 156 -13.93 -0.59 -16.14
CA SER A 156 -12.79 -1.19 -15.46
C SER A 156 -13.00 -2.70 -15.30
N PRO A 157 -12.00 -3.53 -15.58
CA PRO A 157 -12.04 -4.95 -15.22
C PRO A 157 -12.25 -5.13 -13.72
N ILE A 158 -12.98 -6.17 -13.32
CA ILE A 158 -13.17 -6.55 -11.91
C ILE A 158 -12.96 -8.06 -11.77
N PRO A 159 -12.50 -8.56 -10.60
CA PRO A 159 -12.25 -9.98 -10.41
C PRO A 159 -13.50 -10.82 -10.72
N ALA A 160 -13.32 -11.98 -11.33
CA ALA A 160 -14.42 -12.88 -11.67
C ALA A 160 -15.04 -13.46 -10.38
N ARG A 161 -16.37 -13.47 -10.30
CA ARG A 161 -17.13 -14.08 -9.20
C ARG A 161 -18.36 -14.82 -9.75
N ALA A 162 -19.09 -15.49 -8.86
CA ALA A 162 -20.30 -16.23 -9.20
C ALA A 162 -21.44 -15.36 -9.78
N ASP A 163 -21.36 -14.04 -9.68
CA ASP A 163 -22.31 -13.10 -10.29
C ASP A 163 -22.15 -12.95 -11.82
N GLY A 164 -21.13 -13.57 -12.40
CA GLY A 164 -20.83 -13.54 -13.84
C GLY A 164 -20.39 -12.16 -14.35
N LYS A 165 -20.11 -11.19 -13.47
CA LYS A 165 -19.65 -9.86 -13.86
C LYS A 165 -18.12 -9.85 -13.98
N THR A 166 -17.64 -9.19 -15.03
CA THR A 166 -16.19 -9.08 -15.34
C THR A 166 -15.74 -7.64 -15.56
N VAL A 167 -16.68 -6.68 -15.51
CA VAL A 167 -16.38 -5.24 -15.56
C VAL A 167 -17.29 -4.45 -14.63
N ALA A 168 -16.79 -3.34 -14.12
CA ALA A 168 -17.56 -2.31 -13.42
C ALA A 168 -18.56 -1.61 -14.37
N VAL A 169 -19.45 -0.79 -13.82
CA VAL A 169 -20.44 -0.02 -14.61
C VAL A 169 -19.84 1.20 -15.32
N ARG A 170 -18.67 1.66 -14.88
CA ARG A 170 -17.91 2.80 -15.41
C ARG A 170 -16.41 2.47 -15.40
N ASN A 171 -15.61 3.35 -16.02
CA ASN A 171 -14.16 3.35 -15.85
C ASN A 171 -13.76 3.99 -14.52
N SER A 172 -12.50 3.85 -14.12
CA SER A 172 -11.98 4.49 -12.91
C SER A 172 -11.73 5.97 -13.17
N PRO A 173 -12.26 6.91 -12.37
CA PRO A 173 -11.88 8.32 -12.46
C PRO A 173 -10.40 8.55 -12.12
N PRO A 174 -9.79 9.65 -12.61
CA PRO A 174 -8.45 10.03 -12.17
C PRO A 174 -8.42 10.37 -10.67
N LEU A 175 -7.42 9.89 -9.94
CA LEU A 175 -7.25 10.23 -8.52
C LEU A 175 -6.45 11.51 -8.28
N VAL A 176 -5.59 11.92 -9.22
CA VAL A 176 -4.84 13.18 -9.05
C VAL A 176 -5.81 14.35 -8.99
N ASN A 177 -5.68 15.20 -7.97
CA ASN A 177 -6.57 16.33 -7.67
C ASN A 177 -8.03 15.94 -7.34
N SER A 178 -8.33 14.65 -7.12
CA SER A 178 -9.69 14.20 -6.78
C SER A 178 -10.15 14.69 -5.40
N ALA A 179 -9.23 14.83 -4.46
CA ALA A 179 -9.49 15.25 -3.08
C ALA A 179 -9.28 16.76 -2.84
N LEU A 180 -9.20 17.57 -3.90
CA LEU A 180 -9.14 19.03 -3.73
C LEU A 180 -10.41 19.53 -3.05
N ASP A 181 -10.23 20.37 -2.03
CA ASP A 181 -11.34 21.05 -1.38
C ASP A 181 -12.06 21.98 -2.37
N ARG A 182 -13.39 21.98 -2.31
CA ARG A 182 -14.27 22.74 -3.20
C ARG A 182 -15.46 23.27 -2.42
N PRO A 183 -16.03 24.43 -2.81
CA PRO A 183 -17.29 24.89 -2.24
C PRO A 183 -18.36 23.79 -2.37
N GLY A 184 -18.93 23.37 -1.23
CA GLY A 184 -19.90 22.26 -1.16
C GLY A 184 -19.32 20.93 -0.68
N GLY A 185 -18.01 20.86 -0.42
CA GLY A 185 -17.33 19.66 0.06
C GLY A 185 -16.89 18.73 -1.08
N VAL A 186 -16.30 17.60 -0.70
CA VAL A 186 -15.84 16.57 -1.64
C VAL A 186 -16.95 15.57 -1.92
N LEU A 187 -17.09 15.19 -3.19
CA LEU A 187 -18.02 14.16 -3.65
C LEU A 187 -17.23 13.17 -4.52
N PHE A 188 -17.32 11.90 -4.20
CA PHE A 188 -16.63 10.82 -4.89
C PHE A 188 -17.62 9.86 -5.55
N HIS A 189 -17.12 9.06 -6.49
CA HIS A 189 -17.90 8.37 -7.52
C HIS A 189 -18.62 9.31 -8.50
N PHE A 190 -19.02 8.76 -9.65
CA PHE A 190 -19.70 9.52 -10.71
C PHE A 190 -21.09 10.01 -10.31
N ASP A 191 -21.71 9.34 -9.34
CA ASP A 191 -23.05 9.61 -8.81
C ASP A 191 -23.03 10.22 -7.40
N ALA A 192 -21.85 10.64 -6.92
CA ALA A 192 -21.66 11.22 -5.60
C ALA A 192 -22.07 10.29 -4.44
N GLU A 193 -21.90 8.98 -4.61
CA GLU A 193 -22.20 7.97 -3.59
C GLU A 193 -21.47 8.22 -2.25
N PHE A 194 -20.23 8.72 -2.30
CA PHE A 194 -19.42 8.97 -1.09
C PHE A 194 -19.09 10.44 -0.92
N ASN A 195 -19.11 10.89 0.34
CA ASN A 195 -18.77 12.27 0.71
C ASN A 195 -17.43 12.38 1.46
N SER A 196 -16.70 11.26 1.59
CA SER A 196 -15.36 11.21 2.18
C SER A 196 -14.49 10.18 1.45
N MET A 197 -13.18 10.40 1.48
CA MET A 197 -12.22 9.49 0.84
C MET A 197 -12.12 8.18 1.62
N GLU A 198 -12.25 8.25 2.95
CA GLU A 198 -12.28 7.08 3.82
C GLU A 198 -13.45 6.14 3.47
N GLU A 199 -14.65 6.69 3.24
CA GLU A 199 -15.80 5.88 2.81
C GLU A 199 -15.55 5.25 1.43
N LEU A 200 -15.03 6.01 0.47
CA LEU A 200 -14.69 5.49 -0.86
C LEU A 200 -13.67 4.34 -0.77
N VAL A 201 -12.59 4.53 -0.03
CA VAL A 201 -11.52 3.53 0.14
C VAL A 201 -12.07 2.29 0.84
N ALA A 202 -12.84 2.47 1.92
CA ALA A 202 -13.44 1.37 2.65
C ALA A 202 -14.43 0.58 1.78
N ALA A 203 -15.27 1.27 1.00
CA ALA A 203 -16.22 0.64 0.08
C ALA A 203 -15.51 -0.08 -1.06
N THR A 204 -14.40 0.47 -1.56
CA THR A 204 -13.59 -0.18 -2.61
C THR A 204 -12.97 -1.48 -2.12
N PHE A 205 -12.30 -1.46 -0.95
CA PHE A 205 -11.65 -2.63 -0.37
C PHE A 205 -12.63 -3.77 -0.06
N THR A 206 -13.86 -3.43 0.31
CA THR A 206 -14.88 -4.39 0.74
C THR A 206 -15.96 -4.65 -0.30
N GLY A 207 -15.78 -4.11 -1.51
CA GLY A 207 -16.79 -4.09 -2.55
C GLY A 207 -16.37 -4.81 -3.81
N ARG A 208 -17.19 -4.63 -4.85
CA ARG A 208 -17.11 -5.44 -6.07
C ARG A 208 -15.84 -5.22 -6.89
N ASN A 209 -15.21 -4.04 -6.77
CA ASN A 209 -13.95 -3.72 -7.44
C ASN A 209 -12.80 -4.62 -6.98
N PHE A 210 -12.80 -5.02 -5.70
CA PHE A 210 -11.86 -6.00 -5.13
C PHE A 210 -12.40 -7.43 -5.15
N GLY A 211 -13.53 -7.64 -5.83
CA GLY A 211 -14.14 -8.94 -6.01
C GLY A 211 -15.13 -9.34 -4.94
N TRP A 212 -15.40 -8.53 -3.90
CA TRP A 212 -16.36 -8.90 -2.85
C TRP A 212 -17.82 -8.70 -3.28
N LEU A 213 -18.67 -9.68 -3.01
CA LEU A 213 -20.09 -9.65 -3.33
C LEU A 213 -20.89 -8.97 -2.20
N PRO A 214 -22.14 -8.51 -2.48
CA PRO A 214 -23.04 -8.03 -1.43
C PRO A 214 -23.17 -9.06 -0.30
N GLY A 215 -23.03 -8.59 0.95
CA GLY A 215 -23.04 -9.43 2.15
C GLY A 215 -21.66 -9.98 2.58
N GLU A 216 -20.60 -9.82 1.78
CA GLU A 216 -19.26 -10.32 2.11
C GLU A 216 -18.36 -9.29 2.81
N ARG A 217 -18.87 -8.09 3.16
CA ARG A 217 -18.06 -7.01 3.76
C ARG A 217 -17.28 -7.45 4.99
N ALA A 218 -17.90 -8.20 5.90
CA ALA A 218 -17.23 -8.69 7.10
C ALA A 218 -16.07 -9.66 6.77
N GLN A 219 -16.22 -10.47 5.71
CA GLN A 219 -15.16 -11.37 5.25
C GLN A 219 -13.99 -10.59 4.66
N ALA A 220 -14.28 -9.52 3.91
CA ALA A 220 -13.25 -8.63 3.36
C ALA A 220 -12.42 -7.97 4.46
N ILE A 221 -13.09 -7.45 5.50
CA ILE A 221 -12.45 -6.82 6.66
C ILE A 221 -11.57 -7.83 7.42
N ALA A 222 -12.11 -9.01 7.72
CA ALA A 222 -11.35 -10.07 8.39
C ALA A 222 -10.14 -10.52 7.56
N HIS A 223 -10.30 -10.62 6.23
CA HIS A 223 -9.21 -10.99 5.32
C HIS A 223 -8.09 -9.95 5.30
N ILE A 224 -8.42 -8.66 5.16
CA ILE A 224 -7.42 -7.57 5.19
C ILE A 224 -6.69 -7.56 6.53
N ALA A 225 -7.42 -7.70 7.65
CA ALA A 225 -6.80 -7.77 8.96
C ALA A 225 -5.87 -8.99 9.11
N ARG A 226 -6.26 -10.15 8.55
CA ARG A 226 -5.41 -11.35 8.50
C ARG A 226 -4.12 -11.09 7.73
N VAL A 227 -4.20 -10.45 6.55
CA VAL A 227 -3.00 -10.10 5.76
C VAL A 227 -2.09 -9.16 6.55
N VAL A 228 -2.64 -8.11 7.16
CA VAL A 228 -1.86 -7.15 7.97
C VAL A 228 -1.16 -7.81 9.15
N ARG A 229 -1.84 -8.74 9.84
CA ARG A 229 -1.25 -9.50 10.97
C ARG A 229 -0.20 -10.51 10.55
N SER A 230 -0.32 -11.08 9.34
CA SER A 230 0.51 -12.21 8.91
C SER A 230 1.65 -11.80 7.97
N ASP A 231 1.67 -10.54 7.54
CA ASP A 231 2.75 -10.00 6.73
C ASP A 231 4.08 -10.12 7.47
N ASP A 232 5.02 -10.84 6.89
CA ASP A 232 6.35 -11.06 7.48
C ASP A 232 7.43 -10.19 6.84
N GLY A 233 7.04 -9.28 5.94
CA GLY A 233 7.95 -8.36 5.27
C GLY A 233 8.82 -9.01 4.18
N THR A 234 8.67 -10.29 3.88
CA THR A 234 9.54 -11.02 2.93
C THR A 234 9.11 -10.90 1.47
N GLY A 235 7.87 -10.44 1.22
CA GLY A 235 7.35 -10.22 -0.13
C GLY A 235 8.11 -9.14 -0.89
N ASP A 236 8.15 -9.23 -2.22
CA ASP A 236 8.94 -8.29 -3.05
C ASP A 236 8.45 -6.84 -2.92
N LEU A 237 7.13 -6.61 -2.88
CA LEU A 237 6.57 -5.29 -2.57
C LEU A 237 7.02 -4.81 -1.18
N ALA A 238 7.01 -5.68 -0.16
CA ALA A 238 7.45 -5.27 1.17
C ALA A 238 8.93 -4.83 1.15
N LYS A 239 9.81 -5.56 0.47
CA LYS A 239 11.24 -5.22 0.33
C LYS A 239 11.49 -3.88 -0.37
N GLU A 240 10.59 -3.43 -1.25
CA GLU A 240 10.68 -2.09 -1.85
C GLU A 240 10.43 -0.97 -0.84
N PHE A 241 9.79 -1.30 0.28
CA PHE A 241 9.50 -0.43 1.42
C PHE A 241 10.22 -0.93 2.68
N ASP A 242 11.51 -1.28 2.54
CA ASP A 242 12.42 -1.74 3.60
C ASP A 242 12.05 -3.05 4.32
N GLY A 243 11.10 -3.83 3.79
CA GLY A 243 10.79 -5.18 4.28
C GLY A 243 10.24 -5.21 5.70
N THR A 244 9.73 -4.08 6.21
CA THR A 244 9.18 -4.02 7.57
C THR A 244 7.77 -4.61 7.59
N PRO A 245 7.46 -5.62 8.44
CA PRO A 245 6.12 -6.15 8.60
C PRO A 245 5.06 -5.08 8.89
N PHE A 246 3.83 -5.22 8.37
CA PHE A 246 2.77 -4.25 8.65
C PHE A 246 2.48 -4.09 10.15
N GLN A 247 2.52 -5.18 10.93
CA GLN A 247 2.36 -5.13 12.39
C GLN A 247 3.36 -4.15 13.05
N VAL A 248 4.61 -4.16 12.60
CA VAL A 248 5.66 -3.26 13.09
C VAL A 248 5.41 -1.83 12.61
N LEU A 249 5.07 -1.64 11.32
CA LEU A 249 4.76 -0.32 10.75
C LEU A 249 3.59 0.37 11.47
N PHE A 250 2.48 -0.34 11.68
CA PHE A 250 1.30 0.16 12.38
C PHE A 250 1.54 0.33 13.89
N GLY A 251 2.47 -0.41 14.49
CA GLY A 251 2.95 -0.15 15.85
C GLY A 251 3.72 1.18 15.95
N GLY A 252 4.56 1.50 14.95
CA GLY A 252 5.19 2.82 14.76
C GLY A 252 6.22 3.24 15.82
N THR A 253 6.43 2.45 16.87
CA THR A 253 7.36 2.75 17.99
C THR A 253 8.69 2.02 17.88
N ASP A 254 8.80 1.04 16.98
CA ASP A 254 10.03 0.27 16.80
C ASP A 254 11.13 1.14 16.19
N ALA A 255 12.31 1.12 16.81
CA ALA A 255 13.46 1.93 16.42
C ALA A 255 14.06 1.50 15.06
N SER A 256 13.80 0.27 14.63
CA SER A 256 14.21 -0.24 13.32
C SER A 256 13.41 0.36 12.16
N ILE A 257 12.25 0.97 12.44
CA ILE A 257 11.42 1.59 11.39
C ILE A 257 12.15 2.83 10.85
N PRO A 258 12.45 2.86 9.54
CA PRO A 258 13.00 4.03 8.87
C PRO A 258 12.14 5.27 9.08
N GLU A 259 12.76 6.44 9.10
CA GLU A 259 12.06 7.68 9.42
C GLU A 259 10.90 7.93 8.45
N GLU A 260 11.08 7.66 7.17
CA GLU A 260 10.08 7.81 6.10
C GLU A 260 8.87 6.86 6.20
N PHE A 261 8.92 5.84 7.06
CA PHE A 261 7.82 4.89 7.29
C PHE A 261 7.27 4.93 8.72
N ARG A 262 7.86 5.74 9.61
CA ARG A 262 7.46 5.82 11.01
C ARG A 262 6.16 6.59 11.17
N LEU A 263 5.04 5.88 11.19
CA LEU A 263 3.71 6.46 11.35
C LEU A 263 3.59 7.30 12.62
N THR A 264 2.88 8.43 12.53
CA THR A 264 2.49 9.24 13.70
C THR A 264 1.36 8.57 14.48
N ALA A 265 1.21 8.92 15.77
CA ALA A 265 0.22 8.29 16.67
C ALA A 265 -1.20 8.17 16.10
N LYS A 266 -1.66 9.15 15.31
CA LYS A 266 -2.99 9.13 14.68
C LYS A 266 -3.21 8.02 13.65
N PHE A 267 -2.16 7.40 13.11
CA PHE A 267 -2.23 6.32 12.12
C PHE A 267 -1.84 4.95 12.68
N ARG A 268 -1.47 4.89 13.96
CA ARG A 268 -1.03 3.66 14.61
C ARG A 268 -2.21 2.83 15.07
N VAL A 269 -1.99 1.52 15.12
CA VAL A 269 -2.89 0.56 15.75
C VAL A 269 -2.07 -0.60 16.31
N ALA A 270 -2.44 -1.08 17.50
CA ALA A 270 -1.83 -2.28 18.08
C ALA A 270 -2.41 -3.53 17.38
N VAL A 271 -1.81 -3.90 16.24
CA VAL A 271 -2.34 -4.92 15.31
C VAL A 271 -2.67 -6.27 15.97
N ASP A 272 -1.92 -6.69 16.99
CA ASP A 272 -2.10 -7.97 17.69
C ASP A 272 -3.35 -8.03 18.58
N SER A 273 -3.72 -6.90 19.16
CA SER A 273 -4.83 -6.81 20.13
C SER A 273 -6.05 -6.09 19.55
N ALA A 274 -5.88 -5.39 18.43
CA ALA A 274 -6.95 -4.71 17.73
C ALA A 274 -7.91 -5.70 17.06
N SER A 275 -9.20 -5.38 17.08
CA SER A 275 -10.22 -6.08 16.30
C SER A 275 -9.97 -5.92 14.79
N ASP A 276 -10.54 -6.81 13.98
CA ASP A 276 -10.42 -6.74 12.53
C ASP A 276 -10.88 -5.39 11.97
N GLN A 277 -11.95 -4.82 12.55
CA GLN A 277 -12.45 -3.51 12.19
C GLN A 277 -11.42 -2.41 12.48
N GLN A 278 -10.78 -2.44 13.65
CA GLN A 278 -9.77 -1.44 14.01
C GLN A 278 -8.53 -1.51 13.11
N VAL A 279 -8.10 -2.72 12.75
CA VAL A 279 -7.00 -2.91 11.78
C VAL A 279 -7.41 -2.38 10.41
N PHE A 280 -8.60 -2.72 9.95
CA PHE A 280 -9.13 -2.25 8.67
C PHE A 280 -9.27 -0.71 8.62
N ASP A 281 -9.80 -0.10 9.67
CA ASP A 281 -9.94 1.37 9.75
C ASP A 281 -8.57 2.06 9.70
N ALA A 282 -7.54 1.47 10.32
CA ALA A 282 -6.17 1.99 10.23
C ALA A 282 -5.61 1.89 8.80
N VAL A 283 -5.82 0.76 8.11
CA VAL A 283 -5.46 0.59 6.69
C VAL A 283 -6.16 1.63 5.81
N VAL A 284 -7.48 1.77 5.95
CA VAL A 284 -8.28 2.76 5.21
C VAL A 284 -7.75 4.17 5.42
N LYS A 285 -7.46 4.53 6.67
CA LYS A 285 -6.97 5.86 7.03
C LYS A 285 -5.60 6.18 6.43
N VAL A 286 -4.68 5.21 6.42
CA VAL A 286 -3.34 5.38 5.85
C VAL A 286 -3.40 5.47 4.32
N VAL A 287 -4.19 4.61 3.66
CA VAL A 287 -4.40 4.69 2.20
C VAL A 287 -5.07 6.00 1.81
N THR A 288 -6.04 6.46 2.60
CA THR A 288 -6.70 7.77 2.39
C THR A 288 -5.69 8.92 2.43
N ALA A 289 -4.74 8.89 3.36
CA ALA A 289 -3.70 9.92 3.42
C ALA A 289 -2.79 9.93 2.18
N TYR A 290 -2.50 8.75 1.61
CA TYR A 290 -1.80 8.65 0.33
C TYR A 290 -2.62 9.26 -0.81
N VAL A 291 -3.89 8.85 -0.97
CA VAL A 291 -4.75 9.31 -2.07
C VAL A 291 -5.01 10.83 -1.98
N ASN A 292 -5.26 11.36 -0.79
CA ASN A 292 -5.41 12.81 -0.57
C ASN A 292 -4.13 13.59 -0.92
N GLY A 293 -2.97 12.93 -0.86
CA GLY A 293 -1.68 13.50 -1.25
C GLY A 293 -1.44 13.54 -2.77
N LEU A 294 -2.29 12.93 -3.59
CA LEU A 294 -2.14 12.89 -5.05
C LEU A 294 -2.58 14.21 -5.66
N LEU A 295 -1.68 15.18 -5.67
CA LEU A 295 -1.90 16.51 -6.24
C LEU A 295 -0.89 16.79 -7.35
N PHE A 296 -1.32 17.49 -8.40
CA PHE A 296 -0.36 18.16 -9.28
C PHE A 296 0.35 19.27 -8.51
N SER A 297 1.55 19.64 -8.96
CA SER A 297 2.23 20.84 -8.44
C SER A 297 1.28 22.04 -8.54
N GLN A 298 1.15 22.78 -7.45
CA GLN A 298 0.32 23.99 -7.36
C GLN A 298 1.16 25.27 -7.28
N THR A 299 2.48 25.15 -7.38
CA THR A 299 3.38 26.30 -7.48
C THR A 299 3.60 26.64 -8.94
N GLU A 300 3.36 27.92 -9.28
CA GLU A 300 3.92 28.56 -10.48
C GLU A 300 5.43 28.81 -10.32
#